data_AF-A0A6P1E8J8-F1
#
_entry.id   AF-A0A6P1E8J8-F1
#
_cell.length_a   1.000
_cell.length_b   1.000
_cell.length_c   1.000
_cell.angle_alpha   90.00
_cell.angle_beta   90.00
_cell.angle_gamma   90.00
#
_symmetry.space_group_name_H-M   'P 1'
#
loop_
_entity.id
_entity.type
_entity.pdbx_description
1 polymer ?
#
loop_
_entity_poly.entity_id
_entity_poly.type
_entity_poly.pdbx_seq_one_letter_code
_entity_poly.pdbx_strand_id
1 'polypeptide(L)'
;MKSWIIKLVKFLAGVFFILIICIMILSLFPKDSVRLRIAIDGHPITALKCHPKYFSKSEKYFRKPAYSIQSRYGYPSFDGSYEVYNFKVQKYVVFNFAEHII
;
A
#
# COMPACT_ATOMS: atom_id res chain seq x y z
N MET A 1 -23.48 9.26 31.78
CA MET A 1 -23.38 8.34 30.62
C MET A 1 -23.12 9.05 29.28
N LYS A 2 -23.87 10.10 28.90
CA LYS A 2 -23.70 10.80 27.60
C LYS A 2 -22.32 11.44 27.36
N SER A 3 -21.69 12.00 28.40
CA SER A 3 -20.38 12.67 28.26
C SER A 3 -19.23 11.71 27.89
N TRP A 4 -19.25 10.46 28.38
CA TRP A 4 -18.21 9.48 28.08
C TRP A 4 -18.29 9.00 26.62
N ILE A 5 -19.51 8.81 26.11
CA ILE A 5 -19.76 8.46 24.70
C ILE A 5 -19.24 9.57 23.77
N ILE A 6 -19.51 10.84 24.08
CA ILE A 6 -19.02 11.98 23.28
C ILE A 6 -17.48 12.03 23.26
N LYS A 7 -16.83 11.78 24.41
CA LYS A 7 -15.36 11.72 24.49
C LYS A 7 -14.80 10.55 23.65
N LEU A 8 -15.43 9.38 23.72
CA LEU A 8 -15.05 8.21 22.95
C LEU A 8 -15.19 8.45 21.43
N VAL A 9 -16.30 9.04 21.00
CA VAL A 9 -16.53 9.37 19.58
C VAL A 9 -15.48 10.37 19.07
N LYS A 10 -15.18 11.42 19.84
CA LYS A 10 -14.13 12.39 19.48
C LYS A 10 -12.76 11.74 19.39
N PHE A 11 -12.44 10.82 20.30
CA PHE A 11 -11.20 10.07 20.27
C PHE A 11 -11.11 9.19 19.02
N LEU A 12 -12.14 8.39 18.72
CA LEU A 12 -12.19 7.55 17.53
C LEU A 12 -12.10 8.36 16.23
N ALA A 13 -12.78 9.50 16.16
CA ALA A 13 -12.67 10.42 15.02
C ALA A 13 -11.25 10.95 14.85
N GLY A 14 -10.56 11.29 15.95
CA GLY A 14 -9.16 11.70 15.93
C GLY A 14 -8.24 10.58 15.42
N VAL A 15 -8.39 9.35 15.92
CA VAL A 15 -7.62 8.19 15.45
C VAL A 15 -7.84 7.94 13.96
N PHE A 16 -9.10 8.01 13.51
CA PHE A 16 -9.45 7.84 12.10
C PHE A 16 -8.79 8.92 11.22
N PHE A 17 -8.80 10.18 11.65
CA PHE A 17 -8.17 11.27 10.93
C PHE A 17 -6.65 11.09 10.81
N ILE A 18 -5.99 10.64 11.88
CA ILE A 18 -4.56 10.32 11.89
C ILE A 18 -4.26 9.19 10.89
N LEU A 19 -5.08 8.13 10.85
CA LEU A 19 -4.93 7.03 9.91
C LEU A 19 -5.00 7.51 8.45
N ILE A 20 -5.96 8.37 8.13
CA ILE A 20 -6.07 8.96 6.78
C ILE A 20 -4.80 9.72 6.42
N ILE A 21 -4.28 10.55 7.33
CA ILE A 21 -3.04 11.31 7.09
C ILE A 21 -1.86 10.36 6.86
N CYS A 22 -1.71 9.30 7.66
CA CYS A 22 -0.66 8.30 7.48
C CYS A 22 -0.74 7.64 6.10
N ILE A 23 -1.93 7.24 5.66
CA ILE A 23 -2.19 6.67 4.33
C ILE A 23 -1.77 7.66 3.23
N MET A 24 -2.15 8.93 3.38
CA MET A 24 -1.78 9.99 2.42
C MET A 24 -0.27 10.19 2.35
N ILE A 25 0.44 10.24 3.49
CA ILE A 25 1.89 10.39 3.56
C ILE A 25 2.60 9.21 2.89
N LEU A 26 2.19 7.98 3.20
CA LEU A 26 2.76 6.77 2.58
C LEU A 26 2.51 6.73 1.06
N SER A 27 1.44 7.38 0.58
CA SER A 27 1.15 7.48 -0.84
C SER A 27 2.03 8.51 -1.57
N LEU A 28 2.79 9.38 -0.88
CA LEU A 28 3.62 10.40 -1.55
C LEU A 28 4.81 9.80 -2.32
N PHE A 29 5.30 8.63 -1.92
CA PHE A 29 6.40 7.94 -2.59
C PHE A 29 5.94 6.62 -3.20
N PRO A 30 6.41 6.27 -4.42
CA PRO A 30 5.96 5.07 -5.10
C PRO A 30 6.32 3.79 -4.33
N LYS A 31 7.50 3.74 -3.70
CA LYS A 31 7.91 2.59 -2.88
C LYS A 31 7.01 2.40 -1.66
N ASP A 32 6.64 3.49 -0.99
CA ASP A 32 5.81 3.43 0.20
C ASP A 32 4.34 3.14 -0.15
N SER A 33 3.87 3.57 -1.32
CA SER A 33 2.55 3.17 -1.84
C SER A 33 2.46 1.66 -2.10
N VAL A 34 3.55 1.02 -2.52
CA VAL A 34 3.64 -0.45 -2.65
C VAL A 34 3.56 -1.11 -1.28
N ARG A 35 4.32 -0.61 -0.29
CA ARG A 35 4.27 -1.14 1.08
C ARG A 35 2.88 -0.97 1.70
N LEU A 36 2.23 0.17 1.48
CA LEU A 36 0.87 0.44 1.90
C LEU A 36 -0.10 -0.56 1.28
N ARG A 37 0.02 -0.86 -0.03
CA ARG A 37 -0.81 -1.87 -0.69
C ARG A 37 -0.62 -3.25 -0.06
N ILE A 38 0.62 -3.69 0.14
CA ILE A 38 0.95 -4.97 0.78
C ILE A 38 0.36 -5.05 2.20
N ALA A 39 0.38 -3.95 2.96
CA ALA A 39 -0.22 -3.88 4.28
C ALA A 39 -1.76 -3.98 4.23
N ILE A 40 -2.40 -3.33 3.25
CA ILE A 40 -3.85 -3.41 3.00
C ILE A 40 -4.27 -4.83 2.61
N ASP A 41 -3.43 -5.57 1.87
CA ASP A 41 -3.67 -6.97 1.54
C ASP A 41 -3.51 -7.93 2.74
N GLY A 42 -3.16 -7.42 3.93
CA GLY A 42 -3.04 -8.23 5.14
C GLY A 42 -1.63 -8.78 5.42
N HIS A 43 -0.60 -8.26 4.73
CA HIS A 43 0.79 -8.70 4.91
C HIS A 43 1.70 -7.61 5.52
N PRO A 44 1.40 -7.09 6.74
CA PRO A 44 2.11 -5.96 7.32
C PRO A 44 3.60 -6.23 7.59
N ILE A 45 3.97 -7.47 7.95
CA ILE A 45 5.38 -7.86 8.16
C ILE A 45 6.15 -7.78 6.84
N THR A 46 5.53 -8.26 5.76
CA THR A 46 6.09 -8.18 4.41
C THR A 46 6.24 -6.73 3.97
N ALA A 47 5.20 -5.90 4.17
CA ALA A 47 5.23 -4.47 3.87
C ALA A 47 6.40 -3.74 4.56
N LEU A 48 6.68 -4.09 5.82
CA LEU A 48 7.75 -3.47 6.60
C LEU A 48 9.15 -3.90 6.11
N LYS A 49 9.32 -5.17 5.73
CA LYS A 49 10.64 -5.75 5.40
C LYS A 49 11.00 -5.67 3.91
N CYS A 50 10.01 -5.51 3.04
CA CYS A 50 10.24 -5.48 1.61
C CYS A 50 10.90 -4.16 1.19
N HIS A 51 11.63 -4.23 0.08
CA HIS A 51 12.28 -3.08 -0.55
C HIS A 51 11.86 -3.06 -2.03
N PRO A 52 10.75 -2.37 -2.35
CA PRO A 52 10.28 -2.27 -3.72
C PRO A 52 11.36 -1.62 -4.61
N LYS A 53 11.71 -2.28 -5.71
CA LYS A 53 12.67 -1.80 -6.69
C LYS A 53 11.95 -1.47 -7.98
N TYR A 54 12.36 -0.38 -8.62
CA TYR A 54 11.84 -0.02 -9.93
C TYR A 54 12.22 -1.11 -10.93
N PHE A 55 11.23 -1.66 -11.63
CA PHE A 55 11.45 -2.65 -12.66
C PHE A 55 11.59 -1.92 -13.99
N SER A 56 12.82 -1.67 -14.45
CA SER A 56 13.06 -0.87 -15.67
C SER A 56 12.46 -1.48 -16.94
N LYS A 57 12.27 -2.81 -16.99
CA LYS A 57 11.57 -3.49 -18.09
C LYS A 57 10.06 -3.23 -18.07
N SER A 58 9.50 -2.66 -16.99
CA SER A 58 8.06 -2.42 -16.84
C SER A 58 7.47 -1.46 -17.85
N GLU A 59 8.19 -0.42 -18.26
CA GLU A 59 7.69 0.54 -19.25
C GLU A 59 7.39 -0.13 -20.59
N LYS A 60 8.18 -1.15 -20.96
CA LYS A 60 8.00 -1.90 -22.20
C LYS A 60 6.79 -2.83 -22.17
N TYR A 61 6.49 -3.44 -21.02
CA TYR A 61 5.43 -4.45 -20.89
C TYR A 61 4.10 -3.90 -20.36
N PHE A 62 4.15 -2.96 -19.41
CA PHE A 62 2.97 -2.48 -18.69
C PHE A 62 2.59 -1.02 -19.02
N ARG A 63 3.43 -0.31 -19.80
CA ARG A 63 3.28 1.13 -20.13
C ARG A 63 3.09 2.06 -18.91
N LYS A 64 3.38 1.55 -17.72
CA LYS A 64 3.24 2.23 -16.42
C LYS A 64 4.47 1.89 -15.57
N PRO A 65 4.91 2.79 -14.68
CA PRO A 65 5.95 2.48 -13.71
C PRO A 65 5.57 1.25 -12.91
N ALA A 66 6.38 0.19 -12.94
CA ALA A 66 6.18 -0.95 -12.07
C ALA A 66 7.35 -1.15 -11.10
N TYR A 67 7.00 -1.70 -9.95
CA TYR A 67 7.91 -2.00 -8.87
C TYR A 67 7.77 -3.48 -8.52
N SER A 68 8.90 -4.12 -8.28
CA SER A 68 8.95 -5.51 -7.84
C SER A 68 9.49 -5.58 -6.41
N ILE A 69 8.90 -6.45 -5.60
CA ILE A 69 9.51 -6.87 -4.33
C ILE A 69 10.41 -8.09 -4.55
N GLN A 70 11.28 -8.37 -3.58
CA GLN A 70 12.13 -9.56 -3.63
C GLN A 70 11.25 -10.81 -3.51
N SER A 71 11.53 -11.86 -4.28
CA SER A 71 10.71 -13.09 -4.32
C SER A 71 10.47 -13.72 -2.93
N ARG A 72 11.44 -13.63 -2.01
CA ARG A 72 11.26 -14.09 -0.60
C ARG A 72 10.15 -13.39 0.18
N TYR A 73 9.66 -12.27 -0.32
CA TYR A 73 8.58 -11.47 0.24
C TYR A 73 7.31 -11.55 -0.62
N GLY A 74 7.29 -12.41 -1.64
CA GLY A 74 6.06 -12.72 -2.36
C GLY A 74 5.00 -13.30 -1.42
N TYR A 75 3.74 -13.02 -1.73
CA TYR A 75 2.60 -13.48 -0.94
C TYR A 75 1.44 -13.86 -1.85
N PRO A 76 0.57 -14.79 -1.44
CA PRO A 76 -0.60 -15.13 -2.25
C PRO A 76 -1.54 -13.94 -2.37
N SER A 77 -2.19 -13.80 -3.52
CA SER A 77 -3.32 -12.88 -3.68
C SER A 77 -4.43 -13.21 -2.68
N PHE A 78 -5.36 -12.28 -2.45
CA PHE A 78 -6.44 -12.47 -1.48
C PHE A 78 -7.27 -13.74 -1.73
N ASP A 79 -7.46 -14.11 -2.99
CA ASP A 79 -8.14 -15.32 -3.45
C ASP A 79 -7.19 -16.52 -3.66
N GLY A 80 -5.88 -16.34 -3.47
CA GLY A 80 -4.85 -17.36 -3.64
C GLY A 80 -4.58 -17.79 -5.08
N SER A 81 -5.12 -17.08 -6.07
CA SER A 81 -5.00 -17.46 -7.49
C SER A 81 -3.62 -17.19 -8.11
N TYR A 82 -2.83 -16.28 -7.53
CA TYR A 82 -1.45 -15.99 -7.97
C TYR A 82 -0.57 -15.48 -6.83
N GLU A 83 0.75 -15.53 -7.03
CA GLU A 83 1.70 -14.87 -6.13
C GLU A 83 1.91 -13.41 -6.52
N VAL A 84 1.80 -12.53 -5.55
CA VAL A 84 2.01 -11.09 -5.70
C VAL A 84 3.47 -10.75 -5.42
N TYR A 85 4.17 -10.31 -6.46
CA TYR A 85 5.53 -9.76 -6.33
C TYR A 85 5.77 -8.50 -7.18
N ASN A 86 4.83 -8.17 -8.08
CA ASN A 86 4.92 -7.01 -8.98
C ASN A 86 3.72 -6.08 -8.79
N PHE A 87 4.00 -4.78 -8.83
CA PHE A 87 3.02 -3.74 -8.60
C PHE A 87 3.14 -2.67 -9.69
N LYS A 88 2.04 -2.33 -10.34
CA LYS A 88 1.95 -1.13 -11.17
C LYS A 88 1.66 0.05 -10.24
N VAL A 89 2.33 1.17 -10.44
CA VAL A 89 2.14 2.39 -9.65
C VAL A 89 1.60 3.49 -10.53
N GLN A 90 0.46 4.04 -10.14
CA GLN A 90 -0.22 5.13 -10.83
C GLN A 90 -0.13 6.40 -9.98
N LYS A 91 0.27 7.50 -10.59
CA LYS A 91 0.35 8.80 -9.91
C LYS A 91 -0.87 9.65 -10.27
N TYR A 92 -1.61 10.07 -9.26
CA TYR A 92 -2.69 11.06 -9.37
C TYR A 92 -2.31 12.29 -8.55
N VAL A 93 -2.11 13.42 -9.23
CA VAL A 93 -1.61 14.67 -8.63
C VAL A 93 -0.25 14.43 -7.95
N VAL A 94 -0.21 14.29 -6.63
CA VAL A 94 1.00 14.02 -5.83
C VAL A 94 1.02 12.62 -5.22
N PHE A 95 -0.09 11.89 -5.25
CA PHE A 95 -0.23 10.59 -4.60
C PHE A 95 -0.01 9.44 -5.59
N ASN A 96 0.68 8.41 -5.12
CA ASN A 96 0.98 7.18 -5.82
C ASN A 96 0.07 6.08 -5.29
N PHE A 97 -0.49 5.29 -6.19
CA PHE A 97 -1.37 4.18 -5.89
C PHE A 97 -0.80 2.91 -6.53
N ALA A 98 -0.53 1.91 -5.70
CA ALA A 98 -0.03 0.63 -6.15
C ALA A 98 -1.17 -0.39 -6.31
N GLU A 99 -1.11 -1.14 -7.41
CA GLU A 99 -2.02 -2.23 -7.73
C GLU A 99 -1.22 -3.45 -8.18
N HIS A 100 -1.76 -4.65 -7.98
CA HIS A 100 -1.10 -5.88 -8.42
C HIS A 100 -1.01 -5.92 -9.94
N ILE A 101 0.03 -6.59 -10.41
CA ILE A 101 0.13 -7.05 -11.78
C ILE A 101 -0.15 -8.55 -11.75
N ILE A 102 -1.19 -8.96 -12.46
CA ILE A 102 -1.57 -10.36 -12.71
C ILE A 102 -0.80 -10.86 -13.93
#